data_AF-A0A1B7ME08-F1
#
_entry.id   AF-A0A1B7ME08-F1
#
_cell.length_a   1.000
_cell.length_b   1.000
_cell.length_c   1.000
_cell.angle_alpha   90.00
_cell.angle_beta   90.00
_cell.angle_gamma   90.00
#
_symmetry.space_group_name_H-M   'P 1'
#
loop_
_entity.id
_entity.type
_entity.pdbx_description
1 polymer ?
#
loop_
_entity_poly.entity_id
_entity_poly.type
_entity_poly.pdbx_seq_one_letter_code
_entity_poly.pdbx_strand_id
1 'polypeptide(L)'
;MEPILVSDFALRKIDKGHYVELYYWTNRGLAEARLNHHTTDDESLVPTVSASSATSWLAANATRPSSTVVPDYSLSPFEFSQAIPRVVTSLEKHGWLVDRVHMLAGFWDALMLHRYWSSDDPLEQCALLMYQEDQRRAWHHAIPLLEGAWDILVLDDLDITCTFDRLYCKEHRRIDHDFNSRVSASDPFFFLHLLMNSF
;
A
#
# COMPACT_ATOMS: atom_id res chain seq x y z
N MET A 1 28.42 -2.49 -6.32
CA MET A 1 27.10 -2.37 -5.69
C MET A 1 26.18 -3.32 -6.42
N GLU A 2 25.53 -4.26 -5.73
CA GLU A 2 24.64 -5.24 -6.35
C GLU A 2 23.38 -4.55 -6.89
N PRO A 3 22.87 -4.92 -8.08
CA PRO A 3 21.65 -4.32 -8.62
C PRO A 3 20.44 -4.57 -7.69
N ILE A 4 19.63 -3.54 -7.48
CA ILE A 4 18.36 -3.67 -6.76
C ILE A 4 17.39 -4.43 -7.66
N LEU A 5 17.05 -5.66 -7.27
CA LEU A 5 16.11 -6.51 -7.98
C LEU A 5 14.70 -6.29 -7.42
N VAL A 6 13.91 -5.52 -8.15
CA VAL A 6 12.48 -5.29 -7.88
C VAL A 6 11.66 -6.35 -8.63
N SER A 7 10.47 -6.69 -8.12
CA SER A 7 9.55 -7.60 -8.81
C SER A 7 9.16 -7.09 -10.21
N ASP A 8 9.25 -7.98 -11.21
CA ASP A 8 8.82 -7.68 -12.59
C ASP A 8 7.34 -7.25 -12.66
N PHE A 9 6.48 -7.80 -11.80
CA PHE A 9 5.08 -7.38 -11.70
C PHE A 9 4.97 -5.89 -11.38
N ALA A 10 5.76 -5.42 -10.42
CA ALA A 10 5.74 -4.03 -9.98
C ALA A 10 6.32 -3.09 -11.03
N LEU A 11 7.41 -3.49 -11.70
CA LEU A 11 7.99 -2.73 -12.80
C LEU A 11 7.00 -2.58 -13.96
N ARG A 12 6.30 -3.65 -14.34
CA ARG A 12 5.27 -3.61 -15.40
C ARG A 12 4.06 -2.74 -15.03
N LYS A 13 3.72 -2.64 -13.75
CA LYS A 13 2.68 -1.71 -13.27
C LYS A 13 3.14 -0.26 -13.45
N ILE A 14 4.38 0.03 -13.06
CA ILE A 14 5.02 1.33 -13.29
C ILE A 14 5.06 1.69 -14.77
N ASP A 15 5.48 0.77 -15.65
CA ASP A 15 5.53 1.01 -17.11
C ASP A 15 4.17 1.41 -17.70
N LYS A 16 3.09 0.92 -17.10
CA LYS A 16 1.71 1.20 -17.54
C LYS A 16 1.11 2.45 -16.88
N GLY A 17 1.85 3.15 -16.03
CA GLY A 17 1.30 4.27 -15.28
C GLY A 17 0.37 3.86 -14.13
N HIS A 18 0.28 2.56 -13.81
CA HIS A 18 -0.68 2.04 -12.83
C HIS A 18 -0.16 2.18 -11.40
N TYR A 19 -1.10 2.32 -10.45
CA TYR A 19 -0.80 2.19 -9.04
C TYR A 19 -0.19 0.82 -8.71
N VAL A 20 0.80 0.84 -7.84
CA VAL A 20 1.45 -0.32 -7.23
C VAL A 20 1.91 0.03 -5.82
N GLU A 21 1.77 -0.92 -4.91
CA GLU A 21 2.13 -0.82 -3.51
C GLU A 21 3.65 -0.58 -3.33
N LEU A 22 4.04 0.27 -2.38
CA LEU A 22 5.44 0.54 -2.03
C LEU A 22 6.15 -0.68 -1.45
N TYR A 23 5.39 -1.67 -0.97
CA TYR A 23 5.91 -2.94 -0.46
C TYR A 23 7.01 -3.53 -1.34
N TYR A 24 6.85 -3.50 -2.67
CA TYR A 24 7.80 -4.06 -3.63
C TYR A 24 9.20 -3.42 -3.60
N TRP A 25 9.33 -2.23 -3.02
CA TRP A 25 10.59 -1.53 -2.86
C TRP A 25 11.13 -1.53 -1.43
N THR A 26 10.41 -2.13 -0.49
CA THR A 26 10.91 -2.37 0.87
C THR A 26 11.97 -3.48 0.87
N ASN A 27 12.81 -3.56 1.92
CA ASN A 27 13.75 -4.67 2.06
C ASN A 27 13.07 -6.05 1.99
N ARG A 28 11.85 -6.19 2.53
CA ARG A 28 11.06 -7.42 2.45
C ARG A 28 10.68 -7.75 1.00
N GLY A 29 10.10 -6.78 0.29
CA GLY A 29 9.74 -6.96 -1.12
C GLY A 29 10.93 -7.29 -2.01
N LEU A 30 12.09 -6.66 -1.77
CA LEU A 30 13.32 -6.95 -2.51
C LEU A 30 13.91 -8.34 -2.19
N ALA A 31 13.92 -8.74 -0.92
CA ALA A 31 14.38 -10.07 -0.53
C ALA A 31 13.51 -11.16 -1.16
N GLU A 32 12.21 -10.91 -1.24
CA GLU A 32 11.27 -11.81 -1.89
C GLU A 32 11.43 -11.84 -3.40
N ALA A 33 11.62 -10.69 -4.06
CA ALA A 33 11.91 -10.64 -5.48
C ALA A 33 13.17 -11.44 -5.83
N ARG A 34 14.22 -11.37 -4.99
CA ARG A 34 15.43 -12.19 -5.11
C ARG A 34 15.14 -13.67 -4.95
N LEU A 35 14.37 -14.05 -3.91
CA LEU A 35 13.99 -15.44 -3.71
C LEU A 35 13.26 -15.98 -4.93
N ASN A 36 12.24 -15.25 -5.42
CA ASN A 36 11.46 -15.63 -6.58
C ASN A 36 12.34 -15.73 -7.84
N HIS A 37 13.28 -14.81 -8.05
CA HIS A 37 14.20 -14.88 -9.18
C HIS A 37 15.13 -16.10 -9.14
N HIS A 38 15.50 -16.58 -7.94
CA HIS A 38 16.31 -17.79 -7.79
C HIS A 38 15.48 -19.09 -7.81
N THR A 39 14.19 -19.04 -7.45
CA THR A 39 13.33 -20.23 -7.37
C THR A 39 12.47 -20.44 -8.63
N THR A 40 12.20 -19.40 -9.41
CA THR A 40 11.44 -19.54 -10.66
C THR A 40 12.34 -19.95 -11.83
N ASP A 41 12.48 -21.26 -11.99
CA ASP A 41 12.43 -21.93 -13.30
C ASP A 41 10.94 -22.20 -13.65
N ASP A 42 10.08 -21.18 -13.47
CA ASP A 42 8.65 -21.32 -13.73
C ASP A 42 8.42 -21.17 -15.24
N GLU A 43 8.55 -22.29 -15.97
CA GLU A 43 8.24 -22.42 -17.40
C GLU A 43 6.77 -22.07 -17.74
N SER A 44 5.94 -21.74 -16.75
CA SER A 44 4.56 -21.28 -16.94
C SER A 44 4.53 -19.89 -17.58
N LEU A 45 4.38 -19.87 -18.91
CA LEU A 45 4.09 -18.67 -19.66
C LEU A 45 2.58 -18.41 -19.73
N VAL A 46 2.17 -17.18 -19.38
CA VAL A 46 0.80 -16.69 -19.53
C VAL A 46 0.71 -15.87 -20.83
N PRO A 47 -0.23 -16.19 -21.73
CA PRO A 47 -0.44 -15.40 -22.93
C PRO A 47 -1.04 -14.03 -22.53
N THR A 48 -0.47 -12.96 -23.09
CA THR A 48 -0.95 -11.59 -22.91
C THR A 48 -1.17 -10.95 -24.26
N VAL A 49 -2.30 -10.26 -24.42
CA VAL A 49 -2.65 -9.58 -25.65
C VAL A 49 -2.20 -8.12 -25.54
N SER A 50 -1.31 -7.71 -26.44
CA SER A 50 -0.88 -6.32 -26.57
C SER A 50 -1.99 -5.46 -27.19
N ALA A 51 -1.91 -4.14 -27.02
CA ALA A 51 -2.78 -3.17 -27.69
C ALA A 51 -2.77 -3.31 -29.23
N SER A 52 -1.71 -3.91 -29.80
CA SER A 52 -1.60 -4.23 -31.23
C SER A 52 -2.27 -5.56 -31.63
N SER A 53 -3.05 -6.20 -30.76
CA SER A 53 -3.64 -7.54 -30.94
C SER A 53 -2.62 -8.68 -31.13
N ALA A 54 -1.33 -8.43 -30.93
CA ALA A 54 -0.30 -9.45 -30.93
C ALA A 54 -0.25 -10.16 -29.56
N THR A 55 -0.20 -11.50 -29.59
CA THR A 55 -0.04 -12.32 -28.38
C THR A 55 1.43 -12.41 -28.00
N SER A 56 1.77 -11.92 -26.81
CA SER A 56 3.10 -12.08 -26.19
C SER A 56 3.01 -13.01 -24.99
N TRP A 57 4.04 -13.82 -24.78
CA TRP A 57 4.12 -14.73 -23.64
C TRP A 57 4.94 -14.09 -22.51
N LEU A 58 4.44 -14.18 -21.28
CA LEU A 58 5.12 -13.63 -20.10
C LEU A 58 5.20 -14.69 -19.01
N ALA A 59 6.27 -14.66 -18.23
CA ALA A 59 6.34 -15.46 -17.01
C ALA A 59 5.15 -15.12 -16.09
N ALA A 60 4.55 -16.15 -15.49
CA ALA A 60 3.38 -16.00 -14.63
C ALA A 60 3.65 -15.04 -13.45
N ASN A 61 4.87 -15.06 -12.90
CA ASN A 61 5.32 -14.18 -11.82
C ASN A 61 5.27 -12.68 -12.18
N ALA A 62 5.38 -12.32 -13.47
CA ALA A 62 5.29 -10.95 -13.95
C ALA A 62 3.84 -10.46 -14.10
N THR A 63 2.86 -11.36 -13.91
CA THR A 63 1.43 -11.06 -14.05
C THR A 63 0.66 -11.11 -12.73
N ARG A 64 1.20 -11.79 -11.71
CA ARG A 64 0.53 -11.99 -10.43
C ARG A 64 1.21 -11.16 -9.33
N PRO A 65 0.43 -10.47 -8.47
CA PRO A 65 0.99 -9.88 -7.27
C PRO A 65 1.48 -11.00 -6.34
N SER A 66 2.41 -10.64 -5.45
CA SER A 66 2.83 -11.57 -4.41
C SER A 66 1.73 -11.72 -3.35
N SER A 67 1.63 -12.90 -2.75
CA SER A 67 0.67 -13.19 -1.68
C SER A 67 1.00 -12.53 -0.34
N THR A 68 2.22 -11.98 -0.19
CA THR A 68 2.71 -11.32 1.04
C THR A 68 2.63 -9.79 0.95
N VAL A 69 2.22 -9.25 -0.20
CA VAL A 69 2.07 -7.81 -0.41
C VAL A 69 1.09 -7.27 0.61
N VAL A 70 1.51 -6.21 1.30
CA VAL A 70 0.67 -5.47 2.23
C VAL A 70 0.33 -4.11 1.64
N PRO A 71 -0.84 -3.54 1.98
CA PRO A 71 -1.17 -2.17 1.60
C PRO A 71 -0.18 -1.18 2.23
N ASP A 72 -0.05 -0.01 1.64
CA ASP A 72 0.95 0.98 2.05
C ASP A 72 0.70 1.46 3.49
N TYR A 73 -0.56 1.58 3.90
CA TYR A 73 -0.91 1.94 5.28
C TYR A 73 -0.49 0.91 6.34
N SER A 74 -0.13 -0.31 5.93
CA SER A 74 0.39 -1.35 6.82
C SER A 74 1.92 -1.41 6.86
N LEU A 75 2.61 -0.51 6.15
CA LEU A 75 4.06 -0.37 6.25
C LEU A 75 4.44 0.39 7.51
N SER A 76 5.56 0.02 8.12
CA SER A 76 6.17 0.88 9.14
C SER A 76 6.71 2.17 8.52
N PRO A 77 6.80 3.29 9.28
CA PRO A 77 7.40 4.53 8.78
C PRO A 77 8.81 4.33 8.21
N PHE A 78 9.58 3.40 8.80
CA PHE A 78 10.90 3.04 8.31
C PHE A 78 10.86 2.31 6.95
N GLU A 79 9.98 1.32 6.78
CA GLU A 79 9.81 0.64 5.49
C GLU A 79 9.34 1.60 4.40
N PHE A 80 8.40 2.49 4.74
CA PHE A 80 7.88 3.52 3.83
C PHE A 80 8.99 4.47 3.36
N SER A 81 9.69 5.12 4.31
CA SER A 81 10.81 6.04 4.02
C SER A 81 11.94 5.38 3.24
N GLN A 82 12.22 4.10 3.51
CA GLN A 82 13.21 3.34 2.75
C GLN A 82 12.77 3.05 1.30
N ALA A 83 11.49 2.80 1.08
CA ALA A 83 10.95 2.44 -0.24
C ALA A 83 10.96 3.62 -1.21
N ILE A 84 10.69 4.84 -0.73
CA ILE A 84 10.56 6.07 -1.54
C ILE A 84 11.73 6.30 -2.52
N PRO A 85 13.00 6.41 -2.08
CA PRO A 85 14.09 6.71 -3.01
C PRO A 85 14.26 5.61 -4.08
N ARG A 86 13.89 4.37 -3.76
CA ARG A 86 13.97 3.24 -4.69
C ARG A 86 12.85 3.28 -5.73
N VAL A 87 11.63 3.65 -5.32
CA VAL A 87 10.51 3.88 -6.25
C VAL A 87 10.81 5.05 -7.18
N VAL A 88 11.28 6.18 -6.65
CA VAL A 88 11.65 7.36 -7.44
C VAL A 88 12.69 6.98 -8.49
N THR A 89 13.78 6.32 -8.09
CA THR A 89 14.80 5.80 -9.02
C THR A 89 14.21 4.84 -10.06
N SER A 90 13.21 4.04 -9.69
CA SER A 90 12.56 3.11 -10.62
C SER A 90 11.71 3.86 -11.63
N LEU A 91 10.92 4.86 -11.22
CA LEU A 91 10.13 5.70 -12.12
C LEU A 91 11.02 6.40 -13.16
N GLU A 92 12.13 7.00 -12.73
CA GLU A 92 13.11 7.66 -13.60
C GLU A 92 13.68 6.69 -14.66
N LYS A 93 14.11 5.51 -14.22
CA LYS A 93 14.69 4.48 -15.11
C LYS A 93 13.69 3.93 -16.12
N HIS A 94 12.40 3.93 -15.80
CA HIS A 94 11.32 3.46 -16.67
C HIS A 94 10.68 4.61 -17.47
N GLY A 95 11.38 5.74 -17.60
CA GLY A 95 11.01 6.79 -18.54
C GLY A 95 9.75 7.57 -18.15
N TRP A 96 9.40 7.60 -16.86
CA TRP A 96 8.32 8.47 -16.41
C TRP A 96 8.66 9.95 -16.69
N LEU A 97 7.62 10.73 -16.98
CA LEU A 97 7.77 12.17 -17.18
C LEU A 97 8.39 12.80 -15.93
N VAL A 98 9.45 13.59 -16.11
CA VAL A 98 10.22 14.22 -15.02
C VAL A 98 9.30 14.98 -14.06
N ASP A 99 8.34 15.74 -14.57
CA ASP A 99 7.38 16.48 -13.75
C ASP A 99 6.55 15.56 -12.83
N ARG A 100 6.15 14.38 -13.31
CA ARG A 100 5.40 13.39 -12.53
C ARG A 100 6.26 12.74 -11.45
N VAL A 101 7.52 12.47 -11.77
CA VAL A 101 8.48 11.94 -10.79
C VAL A 101 8.70 12.96 -9.67
N HIS A 102 8.96 14.22 -10.02
CA HIS A 102 9.11 15.30 -9.04
C HIS A 102 7.84 15.50 -8.20
N MET A 103 6.67 15.42 -8.82
CA MET A 103 5.39 15.56 -8.11
C MET A 103 5.18 14.45 -7.07
N LEU A 104 5.47 13.19 -7.42
CA LEU A 104 5.40 12.07 -6.45
C LEU A 104 6.48 12.17 -5.38
N ALA A 105 7.72 12.52 -5.75
CA ALA A 105 8.82 12.68 -4.80
C ALA A 105 8.51 13.77 -3.76
N GLY A 106 8.09 14.95 -4.22
CA GLY A 106 7.73 16.05 -3.32
C GLY A 106 6.48 15.74 -2.49
N PHE A 107 5.56 14.90 -2.98
CA PHE A 107 4.40 14.48 -2.22
C PHE A 107 4.83 13.63 -1.01
N TRP A 108 5.73 12.68 -1.24
CA TRP A 108 6.31 11.88 -0.15
C TRP A 108 7.14 12.72 0.81
N ASP A 109 7.90 13.70 0.31
CA ASP A 109 8.64 14.64 1.17
C ASP A 109 7.67 15.47 2.03
N ALA A 110 6.59 15.98 1.45
CA ALA A 110 5.57 16.74 2.18
C ALA A 110 4.92 15.89 3.27
N LEU A 111 4.62 14.62 3.00
CA LEU A 111 4.11 13.68 4.01
C LEU A 111 5.12 13.48 5.15
N MET A 112 6.40 13.25 4.84
CA MET A 112 7.43 13.07 5.88
C MET A 112 7.69 14.33 6.72
N LEU A 113 7.30 15.51 6.23
CA LEU A 113 7.35 16.77 6.96
C LEU A 113 6.06 17.09 7.73
N HIS A 114 4.96 16.36 7.47
CA HIS A 114 3.70 16.57 8.15
C HIS A 114 3.79 16.18 9.63
N ARG A 115 3.06 16.89 10.50
CA ARG A 115 3.13 16.70 11.97
C ARG A 115 2.84 15.26 12.42
N TYR A 116 1.96 14.55 11.70
CA TYR A 116 1.60 13.16 12.01
C TYR A 116 2.73 12.17 11.74
N TRP A 117 3.70 12.51 10.88
CA TRP A 117 4.82 11.62 10.58
C TRP A 117 5.70 11.36 11.81
N SER A 118 5.95 12.41 12.59
CA SER A 118 6.78 12.37 13.81
C SER A 118 5.95 12.27 15.10
N SER A 119 4.66 11.98 14.99
CA SER A 119 3.79 11.82 16.15
C SER A 119 4.07 10.52 16.89
N ASP A 120 3.88 10.53 18.20
CA ASP A 120 3.91 9.33 19.05
C ASP A 120 2.59 8.53 18.96
N ASP A 121 1.54 9.08 18.35
CA ASP A 121 0.28 8.37 18.13
C ASP A 121 0.36 7.51 16.84
N PRO A 122 0.31 6.17 16.95
CA PRO A 122 0.35 5.29 15.79
C PRO A 122 -0.88 5.45 14.87
N LEU A 123 -2.02 5.95 15.37
CA LEU A 123 -3.19 6.22 14.54
C LEU A 123 -2.97 7.43 13.64
N GLU A 124 -2.25 8.45 14.09
CA GLU A 124 -1.90 9.62 13.28
C GLU A 124 -0.97 9.23 12.13
N GLN A 125 0.08 8.44 12.41
CA GLN A 125 0.95 7.89 11.37
C GLN A 125 0.18 7.01 10.38
N CYS A 126 -0.69 6.13 10.89
CA CYS A 126 -1.54 5.27 10.06
C CYS A 126 -2.49 6.10 9.17
N ALA A 127 -3.10 7.15 9.70
CA ALA A 127 -3.97 8.05 8.94
C ALA A 127 -3.22 8.70 7.78
N LEU A 128 -1.98 9.13 8.00
CA LEU A 128 -1.13 9.73 6.98
C LEU A 128 -0.78 8.73 5.86
N LEU A 129 -0.47 7.48 6.23
CA LEU A 129 -0.18 6.43 5.25
C LEU A 129 -1.43 5.91 4.51
N MET A 130 -2.60 5.94 5.14
CA MET A 130 -3.89 5.67 4.48
C MET A 130 -4.22 6.76 3.47
N TYR A 131 -4.13 8.03 3.89
CA TYR A 131 -4.32 9.17 3.02
C TYR A 131 -3.42 9.09 1.79
N GLN A 132 -2.12 8.82 1.96
CA GLN A 132 -1.23 8.75 0.81
C GLN A 132 -1.54 7.60 -0.15
N GLU A 133 -2.01 6.47 0.37
CA GLU A 133 -2.41 5.33 -0.46
C GLU A 133 -3.61 5.71 -1.33
N ASP A 134 -4.64 6.29 -0.71
CA ASP A 134 -5.87 6.69 -1.38
C ASP A 134 -5.59 7.77 -2.44
N GLN A 135 -4.81 8.79 -2.10
CA GLN A 135 -4.41 9.85 -3.02
C GLN A 135 -3.62 9.31 -4.21
N ARG A 136 -2.63 8.43 -3.98
CA ARG A 136 -1.88 7.83 -5.09
C ARG A 136 -2.74 6.94 -5.97
N ARG A 137 -3.60 6.10 -5.39
CA ARG A 137 -4.51 5.25 -6.17
C ARG A 137 -5.38 6.12 -7.07
N ALA A 138 -6.02 7.14 -6.52
CA ALA A 138 -6.89 8.04 -7.26
C ALA A 138 -6.11 8.86 -8.32
N TRP A 139 -4.91 9.34 -7.99
CA TRP A 139 -4.05 10.08 -8.91
C TRP A 139 -3.60 9.23 -10.11
N HIS A 140 -3.14 8.01 -9.87
CA HIS A 140 -2.79 7.06 -10.95
C HIS A 140 -4.00 6.73 -11.85
N HIS A 141 -5.21 6.67 -11.29
CA HIS A 141 -6.44 6.49 -12.07
C HIS A 141 -6.80 7.72 -12.92
N ALA A 142 -6.45 8.92 -12.47
CA ALA A 142 -6.75 10.17 -13.16
C ALA A 142 -5.78 10.51 -14.29
N ILE A 143 -4.52 10.07 -14.22
CA ILE A 143 -3.49 10.30 -15.25
C ILE A 143 -3.96 10.06 -16.70
N PRO A 144 -4.60 8.93 -17.04
CA PRO A 144 -5.01 8.64 -18.42
C PRO A 144 -6.29 9.38 -18.85
N LEU A 145 -6.97 10.08 -17.95
CA LEU A 145 -8.22 10.79 -18.25
C LEU A 145 -7.93 12.10 -18.99
N LEU A 146 -8.93 12.63 -19.70
CA LEU A 146 -8.81 13.88 -20.47
C LEU A 146 -8.46 15.08 -19.59
N GLU A 147 -9.01 15.11 -18.37
CA GLU A 147 -8.75 16.17 -17.39
C GLU A 147 -7.36 16.04 -16.75
N GLY A 148 -6.74 14.86 -16.87
CA GLY A 148 -5.48 14.54 -16.21
C GLY A 148 -5.61 14.38 -14.70
N ALA A 149 -4.47 14.18 -14.05
CA ALA A 149 -4.38 14.12 -12.60
C ALA A 149 -4.08 15.51 -12.01
N TRP A 150 -4.51 15.76 -10.77
CA TRP A 150 -4.21 16.99 -10.04
C TRP A 150 -2.76 17.03 -9.56
N ASP A 151 -2.34 18.17 -9.03
CA ASP A 151 -1.05 18.29 -8.35
C ASP A 151 -1.12 17.59 -6.98
N ILE A 152 -0.59 16.36 -6.92
CA ILE A 152 -0.58 15.56 -5.69
C ILE A 152 0.40 16.11 -4.64
N LEU A 153 1.28 17.07 -4.98
CA LEU A 153 2.19 17.70 -4.01
C LEU A 153 1.45 18.41 -2.86
N VAL A 154 0.24 18.91 -3.13
CA VAL A 154 -0.54 19.68 -2.16
C VAL A 154 -1.30 18.70 -1.27
N LEU A 155 -0.94 18.66 0.02
CA LEU A 155 -1.65 17.87 1.01
C LEU A 155 -2.98 18.53 1.37
N ASP A 156 -4.05 17.73 1.44
CA ASP A 156 -5.33 18.13 1.98
C ASP A 156 -5.38 17.77 3.47
N ASP A 157 -5.02 18.73 4.33
CA ASP A 157 -5.03 18.56 5.79
C ASP A 157 -6.43 18.20 6.33
N LEU A 158 -7.50 18.62 5.65
CA LEU A 158 -8.87 18.29 6.04
C LEU A 158 -9.14 16.80 5.77
N ASP A 159 -8.75 16.29 4.62
CA ASP A 159 -8.89 14.87 4.27
C ASP A 159 -8.02 13.97 5.18
N ILE A 160 -6.79 14.42 5.50
CA ILE A 160 -5.93 13.74 6.48
C ILE A 160 -6.64 13.68 7.85
N THR A 161 -7.21 14.79 8.32
CA THR A 161 -7.93 14.86 9.60
C THR A 161 -9.17 13.97 9.59
N CYS A 162 -9.97 14.01 8.51
CA CYS A 162 -11.13 13.13 8.36
C CYS A 162 -10.73 11.64 8.33
N THR A 163 -9.60 11.31 7.71
CA THR A 163 -9.04 9.95 7.71
C THR A 163 -8.67 9.51 9.13
N PHE A 164 -8.02 10.39 9.90
CA PHE A 164 -7.71 10.16 11.30
C PHE A 164 -8.98 9.97 12.14
N ASP A 165 -9.98 10.86 12.04
CA ASP A 165 -11.23 10.77 12.79
C ASP A 165 -11.95 9.45 12.53
N ARG A 166 -11.98 9.00 11.26
CA ARG A 166 -12.56 7.70 10.88
C ARG A 166 -11.82 6.53 11.54
N LEU A 167 -10.49 6.56 11.57
CA LEU A 167 -9.66 5.56 12.23
C LEU A 167 -9.87 5.55 13.73
N TYR A 168 -9.84 6.72 14.35
CA TYR A 168 -10.08 6.91 15.77
C TYR A 168 -11.45 6.35 16.18
N CYS A 169 -12.53 6.73 15.47
CA CYS A 169 -13.87 6.20 15.73
C CYS A 169 -13.97 4.68 15.51
N LYS A 170 -13.20 4.11 14.57
CA LYS A 170 -13.17 2.66 14.36
C LYS A 170 -12.48 1.95 15.52
N GLU A 171 -11.36 2.48 15.98
CA GLU A 171 -10.58 1.89 17.07
C GLU A 171 -11.33 1.99 18.40
N HIS A 172 -11.93 3.14 18.69
CA HIS A 172 -12.74 3.31 19.90
C HIS A 172 -13.92 2.32 19.95
N ARG A 173 -14.64 2.15 18.83
CA ARG A 173 -15.73 1.16 18.73
C ARG A 173 -15.23 -0.28 18.95
N ARG A 174 -14.02 -0.60 18.50
CA ARG A 174 -13.39 -1.92 18.72
C ARG A 174 -13.11 -2.13 20.21
N ILE A 175 -12.57 -1.12 20.88
CA ILE A 175 -12.29 -1.16 22.32
C ILE A 175 -13.58 -1.30 23.12
N ASP A 176 -14.61 -0.50 22.81
CA ASP A 176 -15.92 -0.58 23.47
C ASP A 176 -16.55 -1.96 23.30
N HIS A 177 -16.47 -2.52 22.09
CA HIS A 177 -16.98 -3.86 21.81
C HIS A 177 -16.21 -4.95 22.60
N ASP A 178 -14.88 -4.88 22.64
CA ASP A 178 -14.05 -5.82 23.42
C ASP A 178 -14.37 -5.71 24.92
N PHE A 179 -14.49 -4.49 25.45
CA PHE A 179 -14.89 -4.25 26.83
C PHE A 179 -16.27 -4.85 27.14
N ASN A 180 -17.28 -4.56 26.33
CA ASN A 180 -18.63 -5.09 26.52
C ASN A 180 -18.66 -6.63 26.44
N SER A 181 -17.86 -7.22 25.56
CA SER A 181 -17.76 -8.68 25.43
C SER A 181 -17.14 -9.33 26.67
N ARG A 182 -16.11 -8.69 27.26
CA ARG A 182 -15.47 -9.16 28.50
C ARG A 182 -16.39 -9.02 29.70
N VAL A 183 -17.08 -7.88 29.83
CA VAL A 183 -18.07 -7.66 30.90
C VAL A 183 -19.16 -8.72 30.85
N SER A 184 -19.71 -8.99 29.66
CA SER A 184 -20.74 -10.01 29.45
C SER A 184 -20.25 -11.43 29.79
N ALA A 185 -19.00 -11.76 29.44
CA ALA A 185 -18.39 -13.06 29.78
C ALA A 185 -18.05 -13.22 31.27
N SER A 186 -17.84 -12.11 31.98
CA SER A 186 -17.58 -12.09 33.43
C SER A 186 -18.84 -11.96 34.30
N ASP A 187 -20.02 -11.84 33.69
CA ASP A 187 -21.29 -11.74 34.41
C ASP A 187 -21.61 -13.09 35.08
N PRO A 188 -21.73 -13.17 36.42
CA PRO A 188 -21.99 -14.42 37.14
C PRO A 188 -23.33 -15.08 36.75
N PHE A 189 -24.22 -14.36 36.05
CA PHE A 189 -25.46 -14.89 35.50
C PHE A 189 -25.31 -15.54 34.11
N PHE A 190 -24.21 -15.31 33.39
CA PHE A 190 -23.98 -15.88 32.05
C PHE A 190 -23.82 -17.41 32.09
N PHE A 191 -23.14 -17.94 33.13
CA PHE A 191 -23.05 -19.38 33.38
C PHE A 191 -24.35 -20.00 33.92
N LEU A 192 -25.17 -19.23 34.66
CA LEU A 192 -26.45 -19.71 35.16
C LEU A 192 -27.46 -19.95 34.02
N HIS A 193 -27.44 -19.10 32.97
CA HIS A 193 -28.36 -19.25 31.85
C HIS A 193 -28.03 -20.43 30.93
N LEU A 194 -26.74 -20.80 30.80
CA LEU A 194 -26.31 -21.99 30.06
C LEU A 194 -26.62 -23.30 30.80
N LEU A 195 -26.57 -23.30 32.13
CA LEU A 195 -26.95 -24.45 32.97
C LEU A 195 -28.47 -24.68 33.05
N MET A 196 -29.28 -23.63 32.94
CA MET A 196 -30.75 -23.74 33.00
C MET A 196 -31.42 -24.14 31.68
N ASN A 197 -30.70 -24.17 30.55
CA ASN A 197 -31.22 -24.63 29.25
C ASN A 197 -30.78 -26.06 28.86
N SER A 198 -30.18 -26.81 29.78
CA SER A 198 -29.74 -28.21 29.56
C SER A 198 -30.59 -29.25 30.32
N PHE A 199 -31.81 -28.90 30.75
CA PHE A 199 -32.78 -29.83 31.35
C PHE A 199 -34.19 -29.62 30.78
#